data_AF-A0A246IEV5-F1
#
_entry.id   AF-A0A246IEV5-F1
#
_cell.length_a   1.000
_cell.length_b   1.000
_cell.length_c   1.000
_cell.angle_alpha   90.00
_cell.angle_beta   90.00
_cell.angle_gamma   90.00
#
_symmetry.space_group_name_H-M   'P 1'
#
loop_
_entity.id
_entity.type
_entity.pdbx_description
1 polymer ?
#
loop_
_entity_poly.entity_id
_entity_poly.type
_entity_poly.pdbx_seq_one_letter_code
_entity_poly.pdbx_strand_id
1 'polypeptide(L)'
;MECEGEVRREPFLSYGFDLIVNMDGRLDEYPFAEIGEADVGRVHSRATQLRNASDDGVAQFVRDLMEELVAVEIDRVCSRCGEAYMRAYMGLISFTPAFQCDVCGYGEFLNGSALRGERLRFITLKELESFGISWL
;
A
#
# COMPACT_ATOMS: atom_id res chain seq x y z
N MET A 1 1.99 -30.20 1.14
CA MET A 1 3.03 -29.20 0.82
C MET A 1 2.39 -27.87 1.12
N GLU A 2 2.54 -27.42 2.35
CA GLU A 2 1.91 -26.20 2.85
C GLU A 2 2.81 -25.03 2.49
N CYS A 3 2.29 -24.09 1.72
CA CYS A 3 2.98 -22.83 1.43
C CYS A 3 2.97 -22.00 2.72
N GLU A 4 3.99 -22.16 3.55
CA GLU A 4 4.21 -21.28 4.71
C GLU A 4 4.53 -19.86 4.21
N GLY A 5 3.62 -18.93 4.51
CA GLY A 5 3.93 -17.49 4.54
C GLY A 5 3.67 -16.71 3.25
N GLU A 6 2.59 -17.03 2.53
CA GLU A 6 2.00 -16.07 1.59
C GLU A 6 1.32 -14.96 2.42
N VAL A 7 2.05 -13.86 2.64
CA VAL A 7 1.49 -12.65 3.23
C VAL A 7 0.59 -12.04 2.17
N ARG A 8 -0.70 -12.33 2.22
CA ARG A 8 -1.69 -11.58 1.46
C ARG A 8 -1.58 -10.11 1.89
N ARG A 9 -1.46 -9.19 0.92
CA ARG A 9 -1.63 -7.74 1.15
C ARG A 9 -2.82 -7.54 2.10
N GLU A 10 -2.62 -6.75 3.16
CA GLU A 10 -3.61 -6.66 4.22
C GLU A 10 -4.98 -6.27 3.64
N PRO A 11 -6.03 -7.07 3.86
CA PRO A 11 -7.34 -6.74 3.34
C PRO A 11 -7.92 -5.63 4.21
N PHE A 12 -8.03 -4.45 3.64
CA PHE A 12 -8.60 -3.28 4.31
C PHE A 12 -10.09 -3.42 4.66
N LEU A 13 -10.77 -4.46 4.16
CA LEU A 13 -11.57 -5.43 4.96
C LEU A 13 -12.38 -6.38 4.04
N SER A 14 -12.61 -6.00 2.78
CA SER A 14 -12.87 -6.94 1.66
C SER A 14 -12.26 -6.45 0.35
N TYR A 15 -12.36 -5.14 0.06
CA TYR A 15 -11.57 -4.45 -0.98
C TYR A 15 -10.97 -3.10 -0.54
N GLY A 16 -11.21 -2.61 0.68
CA GLY A 16 -10.45 -1.47 1.23
C GLY A 16 -10.86 -0.06 0.86
N PHE A 17 -12.03 0.09 0.27
CA PHE A 17 -12.54 1.41 -0.11
C PHE A 17 -12.87 2.30 1.09
N ASP A 18 -13.09 1.73 2.28
CA ASP A 18 -13.34 2.49 3.51
C ASP A 18 -12.17 3.41 3.87
N LEU A 19 -10.93 2.96 3.64
CA LEU A 19 -9.75 3.78 3.88
C LEU A 19 -9.68 4.99 2.95
N ILE A 20 -10.14 4.83 1.72
CA ILE A 20 -10.17 5.90 0.71
C ILE A 20 -11.28 6.89 1.06
N VAL A 21 -12.47 6.39 1.43
CA VAL A 21 -13.60 7.25 1.84
C VAL A 21 -13.22 8.15 3.02
N ASN A 22 -12.40 7.64 3.95
CA ASN A 22 -11.93 8.42 5.10
C ASN A 22 -10.95 9.57 4.74
N MET A 23 -10.48 9.64 3.49
CA MET A 23 -9.65 10.72 2.97
C MET A 23 -10.48 11.89 2.40
N ASP A 24 -11.80 11.73 2.25
CA ASP A 24 -12.65 12.79 1.71
C ASP A 24 -12.52 14.07 2.56
N GLY A 25 -12.33 15.20 1.88
CA GLY A 25 -12.05 16.50 2.52
C GLY A 25 -10.69 16.64 3.21
N ARG A 26 -9.78 15.66 3.06
CA ARG A 26 -8.46 15.59 3.72
C ARG A 26 -7.32 15.20 2.78
N LEU A 27 -7.51 15.33 1.46
CA LEU A 27 -6.54 14.90 0.45
C LEU A 27 -5.18 15.59 0.61
N ASP A 28 -5.15 16.82 1.10
CA ASP A 28 -3.95 17.60 1.40
C ASP A 28 -3.10 17.02 2.55
N GLU A 29 -3.65 16.07 3.32
CA GLU A 29 -2.92 15.39 4.38
C GLU A 29 -2.11 14.17 3.87
N TYR A 30 -2.24 13.78 2.60
CA TYR A 30 -1.66 12.54 2.06
C TYR A 30 -0.66 12.79 0.92
N PRO A 31 0.42 11.98 0.83
CA PRO A 31 1.38 12.06 -0.26
C PRO A 31 0.83 11.36 -1.52
N PHE A 32 0.11 12.09 -2.36
CA PHE A 32 -0.32 11.56 -3.66
C PHE A 32 0.85 11.45 -4.63
N ALA A 33 0.99 10.29 -5.27
CA ALA A 33 1.95 10.11 -6.35
C ALA A 33 1.58 10.97 -7.57
N GLU A 34 2.56 11.61 -8.19
CA GLU A 34 2.38 12.22 -9.50
C GLU A 34 2.23 11.11 -10.56
N ILE A 35 1.16 11.16 -11.36
CA ILE A 35 0.89 10.17 -12.40
C ILE A 35 1.58 10.60 -13.70
N GLY A 36 2.56 9.81 -14.16
CA GLY A 36 3.22 10.00 -15.45
C GLY A 36 2.58 9.22 -16.61
N GLU A 37 3.02 9.47 -17.84
CA GLU A 37 2.52 8.77 -19.04
C GLU A 37 2.73 7.25 -18.99
N ALA A 38 3.85 6.80 -18.40
CA ALA A 38 4.14 5.38 -18.23
C ALA A 38 3.13 4.68 -17.30
N ASP A 39 2.68 5.40 -16.26
CA ASP A 39 1.68 4.90 -15.31
C ASP A 39 0.32 4.79 -16.00
N VAL A 40 -0.07 5.78 -16.80
CA VAL A 40 -1.27 5.72 -17.65
C VAL A 40 -1.24 4.51 -18.59
N GLY A 41 -0.10 4.24 -19.22
CA GLY A 41 0.09 3.06 -20.07
C GLY A 41 -0.09 1.73 -19.30
N ARG A 42 0.47 1.63 -18.09
CA ARG A 42 0.34 0.47 -17.19
C ARG A 42 -1.12 0.27 -16.75
N VAL A 43 -1.79 1.33 -16.33
CA VAL A 43 -3.22 1.33 -15.96
C VAL A 43 -4.07 0.88 -17.13
N HIS A 44 -3.86 1.45 -18.32
CA HIS A 44 -4.58 1.05 -19.53
C HIS A 44 -4.40 -0.45 -19.81
N SER A 45 -3.17 -0.95 -19.81
CA SER A 45 -2.89 -2.38 -20.02
C SER A 45 -3.64 -3.26 -19.02
N ARG A 46 -3.60 -2.95 -17.72
CA ARG A 46 -4.32 -3.71 -16.68
C ARG A 46 -5.84 -3.61 -16.85
N ALA A 47 -6.37 -2.43 -17.18
CA ALA A 47 -7.79 -2.22 -17.40
C ALA A 47 -8.33 -3.01 -18.60
N THR A 48 -7.57 -3.11 -19.70
CA THR A 48 -8.00 -3.90 -20.87
C THR A 48 -8.17 -5.39 -20.59
N GLN A 49 -7.47 -5.90 -19.58
CA GLN A 49 -7.58 -7.30 -19.14
C GLN A 49 -8.86 -7.56 -18.34
N LEU A 50 -9.58 -6.51 -17.92
CA LEU A 50 -10.81 -6.60 -17.12
C LEU A 50 -12.08 -6.80 -17.95
N ARG A 51 -11.99 -6.85 -19.28
CA ARG A 51 -13.17 -6.88 -20.18
C ARG A 51 -14.18 -8.00 -19.85
N ASN A 52 -13.72 -9.10 -19.26
CA ASN A 52 -14.55 -10.22 -18.80
C ASN A 52 -14.30 -10.56 -17.31
N ALA A 53 -13.77 -9.61 -16.53
CA ALA A 53 -13.53 -9.84 -15.10
C ALA A 53 -14.86 -9.93 -14.34
N SER A 54 -14.85 -10.68 -13.23
CA SER A 54 -15.95 -10.63 -12.26
C SER A 54 -15.97 -9.28 -11.55
N ASP A 55 -17.10 -8.95 -10.91
CA ASP A 55 -17.22 -7.76 -10.06
C ASP A 55 -16.11 -7.71 -9.00
N ASP A 56 -15.75 -8.87 -8.44
CA ASP A 56 -14.64 -9.04 -7.51
C ASP A 56 -13.29 -8.64 -8.13
N GLY A 57 -13.02 -9.06 -9.37
CA GLY A 57 -11.79 -8.71 -10.08
C GLY A 57 -11.70 -7.22 -10.39
N VAL A 58 -12.83 -6.59 -10.73
CA VAL A 58 -12.90 -5.14 -10.94
C VAL A 58 -12.65 -4.40 -9.62
N ALA A 59 -13.26 -4.84 -8.52
CA ALA A 59 -13.06 -4.23 -7.22
C ALA A 59 -11.60 -4.32 -6.73
N GLN A 60 -10.93 -5.46 -6.93
CA GLN A 60 -9.50 -5.62 -6.64
C GLN A 60 -8.64 -4.69 -7.49
N PHE A 61 -8.93 -4.57 -8.79
CA PHE A 61 -8.20 -3.66 -9.67
C PHE A 61 -8.30 -2.21 -9.19
N VAL A 62 -9.50 -1.73 -8.89
CA VAL A 62 -9.69 -0.35 -8.44
C VAL A 62 -8.99 -0.12 -7.10
N ARG A 63 -9.09 -1.07 -6.16
CA ARG A 63 -8.32 -0.99 -4.89
C ARG A 63 -6.83 -0.89 -5.16
N ASP A 64 -6.26 -1.81 -5.93
CA ASP A 64 -4.83 -1.87 -6.18
C ASP A 64 -4.32 -0.60 -6.87
N LEU A 65 -5.12 -0.06 -7.79
CA LEU A 65 -4.83 1.21 -8.44
C LEU A 65 -4.82 2.36 -7.44
N MET A 66 -5.83 2.46 -6.57
CA MET A 66 -5.89 3.52 -5.56
C MET A 66 -4.75 3.40 -4.55
N GLU A 67 -4.39 2.18 -4.15
CA GLU A 67 -3.25 1.93 -3.30
C GLU A 67 -1.94 2.38 -3.95
N GLU A 68 -1.75 2.12 -5.24
CA GLU A 68 -0.60 2.61 -6.03
C GLU A 68 -0.53 4.13 -6.11
N LEU A 69 -1.67 4.83 -6.03
CA LEU A 69 -1.73 6.30 -6.09
C LEU A 69 -1.54 6.98 -4.72
N VAL A 70 -1.91 6.31 -3.64
CA VAL A 70 -1.98 6.91 -2.29
C VAL A 70 -0.87 6.40 -1.37
N ALA A 71 -0.45 5.14 -1.51
CA ALA A 71 0.60 4.59 -0.67
C ALA A 71 1.95 5.15 -1.10
N VAL A 72 2.63 5.82 -0.16
CA VAL A 72 3.92 6.44 -0.45
C VAL A 72 5.03 5.39 -0.49
N GLU A 73 5.91 5.52 -1.47
CA GLU A 73 7.15 4.75 -1.52
C GLU A 73 8.22 5.45 -0.68
N ILE A 74 8.95 4.65 0.10
CA ILE A 74 10.08 5.12 0.90
C ILE A 74 11.35 4.37 0.50
N ASP A 75 12.49 5.05 0.60
CA ASP A 75 13.82 4.47 0.40
C ASP A 75 14.18 3.57 1.58
N ARG A 76 13.61 2.36 1.57
CA ARG A 76 13.82 1.32 2.57
C ARG A 76 13.97 -0.02 1.89
N VAL A 77 15.15 -0.61 2.04
CA VAL A 77 15.46 -1.90 1.44
C VAL A 77 14.69 -3.01 2.16
N CYS A 78 13.93 -3.81 1.40
CA CYS A 78 13.22 -4.96 1.93
C CYS A 78 14.21 -6.02 2.45
N SER A 79 14.14 -6.31 3.75
CA SER A 79 15.01 -7.31 4.42
C SER A 79 14.83 -8.74 3.91
N ARG A 80 13.73 -9.05 3.21
CA ARG A 80 13.43 -10.39 2.67
C ARG A 80 13.91 -10.62 1.23
N CYS A 81 13.79 -9.62 0.35
CA CYS A 81 14.08 -9.80 -1.08
C CYS A 81 15.06 -8.79 -1.67
N GLY A 82 15.47 -7.77 -0.91
CA GLY A 82 16.44 -6.77 -1.34
C GLY A 82 15.87 -5.68 -2.24
N GLU A 83 14.55 -5.63 -2.46
CA GLU A 83 13.90 -4.53 -3.18
C GLU A 83 14.25 -3.18 -2.53
N ALA A 84 14.56 -2.16 -3.32
CA ALA A 84 15.14 -0.92 -2.82
C ALA A 84 14.13 -0.04 -2.05
N TYR A 85 12.84 -0.24 -2.33
CA TYR A 85 11.76 0.55 -1.78
C TYR A 85 10.69 -0.33 -1.13
N MET A 86 9.97 0.28 -0.19
CA MET A 86 8.78 -0.29 0.44
C MET A 86 7.72 0.78 0.55
N ARG A 87 6.45 0.37 0.60
CA ARG A 87 5.32 1.27 0.84
C ARG A 87 5.12 1.51 2.32
N ALA A 88 4.89 2.76 2.71
CA ALA A 88 4.64 3.11 4.11
C ALA A 88 3.14 3.23 4.42
N TYR A 89 2.79 2.73 5.60
CA TYR A 89 1.44 2.71 6.17
C TYR A 89 1.53 3.03 7.66
N MET A 90 0.36 3.21 8.28
CA MET A 90 0.24 3.35 9.72
C MET A 90 -0.58 2.20 10.30
N GLY A 91 -0.07 1.53 11.32
CA GLY A 91 -0.83 0.54 12.08
C GLY A 91 -1.98 1.19 12.83
N LEU A 92 -3.20 0.67 12.68
CA LEU A 92 -4.40 1.17 13.33
C LEU A 92 -4.46 0.83 14.82
N ILE A 93 -3.84 -0.28 15.23
CA ILE A 93 -3.83 -0.72 16.63
C ILE A 93 -2.56 -0.22 17.32
N SER A 94 -1.40 -0.46 16.71
CA SER A 94 -0.11 -0.09 17.28
C SER A 94 0.23 1.40 17.16
N PHE A 95 -0.45 2.15 16.29
CA PHE A 95 -0.12 3.53 15.94
C PHE A 95 1.39 3.69 15.64
N THR A 96 1.94 2.72 14.90
CA THR A 96 3.35 2.70 14.51
C THR A 96 3.47 2.58 13.00
N PRO A 97 4.42 3.27 12.36
CA PRO A 97 4.66 3.10 10.93
C PRO A 97 4.99 1.66 10.59
N ALA A 98 4.39 1.18 9.51
CA ALA A 98 4.59 -0.13 8.94
C ALA A 98 5.01 0.00 7.48
N PHE A 99 5.84 -0.92 7.02
CA PHE A 99 6.43 -0.92 5.71
C PHE A 99 6.14 -2.25 5.04
N GLN A 100 5.60 -2.23 3.83
CA GLN A 100 5.32 -3.43 3.06
C GLN A 100 6.04 -3.41 1.71
N CYS A 101 6.68 -4.53 1.37
CA CYS A 101 7.32 -4.72 0.08
C CYS A 101 6.28 -5.17 -0.95
N ASP A 102 6.17 -4.45 -2.07
CA ASP A 102 5.26 -4.81 -3.15
C ASP A 102 5.64 -6.07 -3.91
N VAL A 103 6.93 -6.41 -3.92
CA VAL A 103 7.46 -7.54 -4.67
C VAL A 103 7.23 -8.87 -3.94
N CYS A 104 7.56 -8.94 -2.65
CA CYS A 104 7.49 -10.19 -1.89
C CYS A 104 6.40 -10.21 -0.80
N GLY A 105 5.65 -9.12 -0.63
CA GLY A 105 4.58 -8.98 0.36
C GLY A 105 5.05 -8.90 1.82
N TYR A 106 6.37 -8.99 2.08
CA TYR A 106 6.91 -8.91 3.43
C TYR A 106 6.61 -7.54 4.06
N GLY A 107 6.12 -7.57 5.30
CA GLY A 107 5.83 -6.37 6.07
C GLY A 107 6.56 -6.35 7.40
N GLU A 108 7.01 -5.16 7.81
CA GLU A 108 7.65 -4.91 9.10
C GLU A 108 7.27 -3.54 9.65
N PHE A 109 7.28 -3.40 10.97
CA PHE A 109 7.13 -2.11 11.62
C PHE A 109 8.45 -1.33 11.64
N LEU A 110 8.39 -0.06 12.03
CA LEU A 110 9.57 0.80 12.20
C LEU A 110 10.66 0.20 13.10
N ASN A 111 10.28 -0.55 14.13
CA ASN A 111 11.21 -1.24 15.01
C ASN A 111 11.78 -2.56 14.44
N GLY A 112 11.43 -2.92 13.19
CA GLY A 112 11.87 -4.14 12.50
C GLY A 112 11.12 -5.41 12.91
N SER A 113 10.08 -5.32 13.77
CA SER A 113 9.26 -6.48 14.06
C SER A 113 8.35 -6.81 12.87
N ALA A 114 8.13 -8.10 12.63
CA ALA A 114 7.29 -8.54 11.51
C ALA A 114 5.84 -8.05 11.68
N LEU A 115 5.24 -7.59 10.60
CA LEU A 115 3.84 -7.21 10.55
C LEU A 115 2.96 -8.46 10.69
N ARG A 116 2.21 -8.58 11.79
CA ARG A 116 1.31 -9.72 12.05
C ARG A 116 0.03 -9.27 12.74
N GLY A 117 -1.12 -9.55 12.10
CA GLY A 117 -2.44 -9.34 12.69
C GLY A 117 -2.79 -7.87 12.97
N GLU A 118 -2.05 -6.94 12.36
CA GLU A 118 -2.33 -5.51 12.41
C GLU A 118 -3.40 -5.18 11.35
N ARG A 119 -4.00 -4.00 11.47
CA ARG A 119 -4.71 -3.39 10.36
C ARG A 119 -3.99 -2.13 9.94
N LEU A 120 -3.66 -2.01 8.67
CA LEU A 120 -3.01 -0.83 8.13
C LEU A 120 -4.00 0.21 7.64
N ARG A 121 -3.54 1.46 7.61
CA ARG A 121 -4.14 2.55 6.83
C ARG A 121 -3.06 3.36 6.14
N PHE A 122 -3.44 4.19 5.17
CA PHE A 122 -2.54 5.17 4.60
C PHE A 122 -1.98 6.09 5.68
N ILE A 123 -0.67 6.28 5.63
CA ILE A 123 0.06 7.20 6.49
C ILE A 123 -0.07 8.62 5.95
N THR A 124 -0.25 9.60 6.83
CA THR A 124 -0.35 11.01 6.45
C THR A 124 1.03 11.67 6.37
N LEU A 125 1.14 12.80 5.66
CA LEU A 125 2.35 13.62 5.59
C LEU A 125 2.86 14.01 6.99
N LYS A 126 1.94 14.45 7.85
CA LYS A 126 2.27 14.82 9.24
C LYS A 126 2.84 13.65 10.03
N GLU A 127 2.34 12.43 9.78
CA GLU A 127 2.84 11.24 10.46
C GLU A 127 4.24 10.88 9.96
N LEU A 128 4.47 10.89 8.64
CA LEU A 128 5.80 10.70 8.06
C LEU A 128 6.81 11.68 8.68
N GLU A 129 6.46 12.96 8.74
CA GLU A 129 7.28 14.00 9.38
C GLU A 129 7.52 13.72 10.87
N SER A 130 6.48 13.33 11.62
CA SER A 130 6.60 13.08 13.06
C SER A 130 7.52 11.91 13.40
N PHE A 131 7.66 10.94 12.48
CA PHE A 131 8.56 9.79 12.61
C PHE A 131 9.90 10.00 11.90
N GLY A 132 10.13 11.17 11.28
CA GLY A 132 11.36 11.46 10.54
C GLY A 132 11.57 10.58 9.32
N ILE A 133 10.48 10.11 8.70
CA ILE A 133 10.52 9.25 7.51
C ILE A 133 10.54 10.14 6.27
N SER A 134 11.56 9.98 5.43
CA SER A 134 11.62 10.62 4.12
C SER A 134 10.91 9.74 3.07
N TRP A 135 10.25 10.38 2.12
CA TRP A 135 9.54 9.72 1.01
C TRP A 135 9.99 10.31 -0.33
N LEU A 136 9.81 9.53 -1.40
CA LEU A 136 10.20 9.89 -2.76
C LEU A 136 9.10 10.68 -3.48
#